data_AF-A0A8K0TNT3-F1
#
_entry.id   AF-A0A8K0TNT3-F1
#
_cell.length_a   1.000
_cell.length_b   1.000
_cell.length_c   1.000
_cell.angle_alpha   90.00
_cell.angle_beta   90.00
_cell.angle_gamma   90.00
#
_symmetry.space_group_name_H-M   'P 1'
#
loop_
_entity.id
_entity.type
_entity.pdbx_description
1 polymer ?
#
loop_
_entity_poly.entity_id
_entity_poly.type
_entity_poly.pdbx_seq_one_letter_code
_entity_poly.pdbx_strand_id
1 'polypeptide(L)'
;MTAKVKVPPGHHAPAMPYDQGAPRETNTESRCMSIQLNTSSRSLEQYHDIVKKESMERSFAFQQQHDELNARWSRQYAAGLQEAAQKSDVDLKKTRKELEDVKAKLKEQRARNDAAEMASRELRATVELQNREILRSRALHFDLDTRERELAESKTVTQATEAVLVLKKQRVSDLEAELKAVRTEMAANEDRFAADKAEHESLRLQFRTLEAEHADAVDIANGLFEGEAGNTPAEIIGQNKALAQQLWEVRAENEALVAQLKAGGIGSEGLAQDVPVGLKRKQGPDKTSHAAAESAGDESRAGKRRRAKAAPA
;
A
#
# COMPACT_ATOMS: atom_id res chain seq x y z
N MET A 1 -14.00 -10.83 56.34
CA MET A 1 -13.84 -11.93 57.31
C MET A 1 -12.37 -12.03 57.68
N THR A 2 -12.02 -12.05 58.96
CA THR A 2 -10.62 -12.08 59.43
C THR A 2 -10.16 -13.51 59.70
N ALA A 3 -9.42 -14.11 58.75
CA ALA A 3 -8.78 -15.41 58.97
C ALA A 3 -7.64 -15.26 59.98
N LYS A 4 -7.67 -16.02 61.09
CA LYS A 4 -6.62 -15.98 62.11
C LYS A 4 -5.37 -16.73 61.64
N VAL A 5 -4.21 -16.16 61.97
CA VAL A 5 -2.88 -16.71 61.74
C VAL A 5 -2.71 -18.07 62.43
N LYS A 6 -1.98 -19.00 61.78
CA LYS A 6 -1.36 -20.15 62.44
C LYS A 6 0.09 -20.30 61.94
N VAL A 7 1.02 -19.65 62.63
CA VAL A 7 2.47 -19.82 62.39
C VAL A 7 2.86 -21.24 62.83
N PRO A 8 3.59 -22.02 62.02
CA PRO A 8 4.18 -23.27 62.50
C PRO A 8 5.29 -22.97 63.54
N PRO A 9 5.43 -23.76 64.62
CA PRO A 9 6.47 -23.52 65.61
C PRO A 9 7.86 -23.64 64.98
N GLY A 10 8.79 -22.79 65.42
CA GLY A 10 10.14 -22.75 64.86
C GLY A 10 10.85 -24.09 65.01
N HIS A 11 11.55 -24.52 63.96
CA HIS A 11 12.42 -25.69 64.06
C HIS A 11 13.47 -25.45 65.15
N HIS A 12 13.50 -26.35 66.13
CA HIS A 12 14.54 -26.39 67.15
C HIS A 12 15.92 -26.40 66.47
N ALA A 13 16.86 -25.65 67.03
CA ALA A 13 18.27 -25.86 66.73
C ALA A 13 18.60 -27.35 66.97
N PRO A 14 19.39 -28.00 66.09
CA PRO A 14 19.75 -29.39 66.29
C PRO A 14 20.45 -29.52 67.64
N ALA A 15 19.86 -30.30 68.55
CA ALA A 15 20.47 -30.59 69.83
C ALA A 15 21.82 -31.25 69.57
N MET A 16 22.90 -30.57 69.94
CA MET A 16 24.26 -31.10 69.85
C MET A 16 24.28 -32.46 70.53
N PRO A 17 24.65 -33.55 69.84
CA PRO A 17 24.87 -34.83 70.48
C PRO A 17 26.18 -34.74 71.28
N TYR A 18 26.08 -34.16 72.48
CA TYR A 18 26.91 -34.56 73.60
C TYR A 18 26.50 -35.98 74.01
N ASP A 19 26.70 -36.94 73.11
CA ASP A 19 26.67 -38.34 73.45
C ASP A 19 27.86 -38.56 74.39
N GLN A 20 27.54 -38.78 75.67
CA GLN A 20 28.54 -38.75 76.73
C GLN A 20 29.40 -40.00 76.62
N GLY A 21 30.64 -39.81 76.18
CA GLY A 21 31.70 -40.83 76.17
C GLY A 21 32.05 -41.30 77.59
N ALA A 22 31.15 -42.06 78.20
CA ALA A 22 31.30 -42.72 79.49
C ALA A 22 31.36 -44.24 79.22
N PRO A 23 32.56 -44.85 79.17
CA PRO A 23 32.69 -46.28 78.91
C PRO A 23 32.01 -47.08 80.03
N ARG A 24 31.03 -47.91 79.65
CA ARG A 24 30.25 -48.78 80.57
C ARG A 24 31.11 -49.79 81.34
N GLU A 25 32.35 -50.00 80.92
CA GLU A 25 33.36 -50.87 81.52
C GLU A 25 33.72 -50.47 82.96
N THR A 26 33.63 -49.17 83.27
CA THR A 26 33.96 -48.58 84.59
C THR A 26 33.17 -49.16 85.76
N ASN A 27 31.93 -49.64 85.54
CA ASN A 27 31.05 -50.10 86.62
C ASN A 27 31.53 -51.43 87.25
N THR A 28 32.10 -52.33 86.45
CA THR A 28 32.68 -53.59 86.96
C THR A 28 34.02 -53.37 87.67
N GLU A 29 34.89 -52.54 87.10
CA GLU A 29 36.22 -52.28 87.65
C GLU A 29 36.15 -51.45 88.95
N SER A 30 35.38 -50.37 88.95
CA SER A 30 35.18 -49.53 90.14
C SER A 30 34.54 -50.32 91.29
N ARG A 31 33.62 -51.26 90.98
CA ARG A 31 33.04 -52.16 91.98
C ARG A 31 34.08 -53.14 92.55
N CYS A 32 34.91 -53.76 91.73
CA CYS A 32 36.03 -54.60 92.21
C CYS A 32 37.02 -53.80 93.07
N MET A 33 37.40 -52.61 92.64
CA MET A 33 38.27 -51.69 93.41
C MET A 33 37.66 -51.35 94.78
N SER A 34 36.35 -51.07 94.85
CA SER A 34 35.67 -50.78 96.11
C SER A 34 35.66 -51.98 97.07
N ILE A 35 35.58 -53.21 96.57
CA ILE A 35 35.62 -54.44 97.38
C ILE A 35 37.03 -54.65 97.94
N GLN A 36 38.07 -54.48 97.11
CA GLN A 36 39.46 -54.61 97.53
C GLN A 36 39.84 -53.57 98.62
N LEU A 37 39.43 -52.31 98.44
CA LEU A 37 39.66 -51.24 99.43
C LEU A 37 39.06 -51.63 100.80
N ASN A 38 37.80 -52.08 100.81
CA ASN A 38 37.11 -52.52 102.02
C ASN A 38 37.81 -53.72 102.71
N THR A 39 38.45 -54.63 101.97
CA THR A 39 39.27 -55.69 102.57
C THR A 39 40.59 -55.17 103.16
N SER A 40 41.19 -54.13 102.58
CA SER A 40 42.41 -53.50 103.12
C SER A 40 42.13 -52.71 104.40
N SER A 41 41.01 -51.97 104.46
CA SER A 41 40.58 -51.30 105.69
C SER A 41 40.34 -52.30 106.83
N ARG A 42 39.66 -53.42 106.54
CA ARG A 42 39.39 -54.47 107.54
C ARG A 42 40.63 -55.20 108.03
N SER A 43 41.69 -55.35 107.21
CA SER A 43 42.95 -55.94 107.68
C SER A 43 43.75 -54.97 108.57
N LEU A 44 43.67 -53.65 108.34
CA LEU A 44 44.21 -52.65 109.28
C LEU A 44 43.46 -52.63 110.62
N GLU A 45 42.13 -52.71 110.60
CA GLU A 45 41.30 -52.80 111.81
C GLU A 45 41.69 -54.05 112.64
N GLN A 46 41.83 -55.20 111.98
CA GLN A 46 42.27 -56.45 112.61
C GLN A 46 43.72 -56.38 113.12
N TYR A 47 44.64 -55.76 112.37
CA TYR A 47 46.00 -55.50 112.83
C TYR A 47 46.02 -54.71 114.15
N HIS A 48 45.30 -53.58 114.20
CA HIS A 48 45.21 -52.76 115.41
C HIS A 48 44.66 -53.53 116.62
N ASP A 49 43.71 -54.44 116.43
CA ASP A 49 43.14 -55.25 117.50
C ASP A 49 43.98 -56.47 117.91
N ILE A 50 44.98 -56.84 117.10
CA ILE A 50 45.98 -57.88 117.41
C ILE A 50 47.19 -57.27 118.13
N VAL A 51 47.63 -56.06 117.73
CA VAL A 51 48.68 -55.30 118.43
C VAL A 51 48.28 -55.01 119.89
N LYS A 52 47.01 -54.65 120.13
CA LYS A 52 46.43 -54.48 121.49
C LYS A 52 46.43 -55.76 122.35
N LYS A 53 46.77 -56.91 121.79
CA LYS A 53 46.75 -58.24 122.45
C LYS A 53 48.15 -58.89 122.48
N GLU A 54 49.20 -58.07 122.36
CA GLU A 54 50.63 -58.44 122.49
C GLU A 54 51.13 -59.57 121.56
N SER A 55 50.34 -59.96 120.56
CA SER A 55 50.65 -61.09 119.67
C SER A 55 51.52 -60.65 118.49
N MET A 56 52.77 -60.28 118.80
CA MET A 56 53.79 -59.72 117.88
C MET A 56 53.85 -60.42 116.51
N GLU A 57 53.94 -61.75 116.49
CA GLU A 57 54.03 -62.56 115.25
C GLU A 57 52.79 -62.38 114.36
N ARG A 58 51.59 -62.36 114.96
CA ARG A 58 50.33 -62.21 114.22
C ARG A 58 50.15 -60.79 113.72
N SER A 59 50.54 -59.78 114.49
CA SER A 59 50.56 -58.40 114.00
C SER A 59 51.54 -58.24 112.83
N PHE A 60 52.73 -58.83 112.89
CA PHE A 60 53.70 -58.77 111.79
C PHE A 60 53.16 -59.42 110.50
N ALA A 61 52.51 -60.59 110.60
CA ALA A 61 51.86 -61.24 109.47
C ALA A 61 50.70 -60.41 108.87
N PHE A 62 49.85 -59.79 109.71
CA PHE A 62 48.78 -58.91 109.23
C PHE A 62 49.30 -57.63 108.58
N GLN A 63 50.40 -57.06 109.08
CA GLN A 63 51.05 -55.90 108.47
C GLN A 63 51.57 -56.25 107.06
N GLN A 64 52.28 -57.37 106.91
CA GLN A 64 52.73 -57.85 105.60
C GLN A 64 51.55 -58.07 104.64
N GLN A 65 50.46 -58.69 105.11
CA GLN A 65 49.26 -58.90 104.30
C GLN A 65 48.61 -57.57 103.85
N HIS A 66 48.56 -56.57 104.73
CA HIS A 66 48.07 -55.24 104.37
C HIS A 66 48.98 -54.56 103.34
N ASP A 67 50.29 -54.55 103.56
CA ASP A 67 51.24 -53.88 102.68
C ASP A 67 51.33 -54.57 101.30
N GLU A 68 51.16 -55.90 101.25
CA GLU A 68 50.94 -56.63 100.00
C GLU A 68 49.65 -56.22 99.29
N LEU A 69 48.52 -56.12 99.99
CA LEU A 69 47.24 -55.69 99.40
C LEU A 69 47.34 -54.26 98.86
N ASN A 70 47.90 -53.34 99.64
CA ASN A 70 48.08 -51.95 99.27
C ASN A 70 49.07 -51.79 98.10
N ALA A 71 50.15 -52.58 98.06
CA ALA A 71 51.07 -52.61 96.93
C ALA A 71 50.43 -53.21 95.66
N ARG A 72 49.59 -54.25 95.78
CA ARG A 72 48.81 -54.80 94.65
C ARG A 72 47.80 -53.78 94.13
N TRP A 73 47.07 -53.10 95.01
CA TRP A 73 46.08 -52.08 94.66
C TRP A 73 46.72 -50.86 94.00
N SER A 74 47.82 -50.36 94.57
CA SER A 74 48.61 -49.26 93.98
C SER A 74 49.13 -49.60 92.58
N ARG A 75 49.58 -50.84 92.36
CA ARG A 75 50.01 -51.33 91.03
C ARG A 75 48.85 -51.43 90.04
N GLN A 76 47.69 -51.95 90.46
CA GLN A 76 46.51 -52.04 89.60
C GLN A 76 45.95 -50.66 89.23
N TYR A 77 45.88 -49.73 90.19
CA TYR A 77 45.46 -48.36 89.93
C TYR A 77 46.43 -47.62 88.99
N ALA A 78 47.74 -47.71 89.24
CA ALA A 78 48.75 -47.11 88.37
C ALA A 78 48.71 -47.68 86.94
N ALA A 79 48.56 -49.00 86.80
CA ALA A 79 48.46 -49.66 85.50
C ALA A 79 47.20 -49.23 84.73
N GLY A 80 46.02 -49.23 85.37
CA GLY A 80 44.77 -48.80 84.74
C GLY A 80 44.79 -47.32 84.33
N LEU A 81 45.38 -46.46 85.16
CA LEU A 81 45.52 -45.03 84.86
C LEU A 81 46.53 -44.78 83.73
N GLN A 82 47.61 -45.57 83.66
CA GLN A 82 48.57 -45.55 82.55
C GLN A 82 47.97 -46.09 81.24
N GLU A 83 47.16 -47.14 81.29
CA GLU A 83 46.46 -47.71 80.12
C GLU A 83 45.38 -46.74 79.61
N ALA A 84 44.58 -46.15 80.50
CA ALA A 84 43.59 -45.13 80.14
C ALA A 84 44.27 -43.89 79.51
N ALA A 85 45.38 -43.44 80.07
CA ALA A 85 46.20 -42.37 79.48
C ALA A 85 46.67 -42.76 78.06
N GLN A 86 47.27 -43.95 77.89
CA GLN A 86 47.74 -44.43 76.58
C GLN A 86 46.61 -44.55 75.54
N LYS A 87 45.44 -45.07 75.91
CA LYS A 87 44.25 -45.11 75.05
C LYS A 87 43.83 -43.70 74.61
N SER A 88 43.66 -42.78 75.56
CA SER A 88 43.29 -41.39 75.27
C SER A 88 44.32 -40.67 74.38
N ASP A 89 45.61 -40.95 74.57
CA ASP A 89 46.70 -40.36 73.80
C ASP A 89 46.76 -40.92 72.37
N VAL A 90 46.29 -42.14 72.12
CA VAL A 90 46.07 -42.70 70.77
C VAL A 90 44.84 -42.07 70.10
N ASP A 91 43.71 -41.97 70.81
CA ASP A 91 42.47 -41.40 70.27
C ASP A 91 42.59 -39.89 69.97
N LEU A 92 43.33 -39.13 70.80
CA LEU A 92 43.67 -37.73 70.52
C LEU A 92 44.59 -37.61 69.29
N LYS A 93 45.54 -38.54 69.08
CA LYS A 93 46.37 -38.57 67.86
C LYS A 93 45.57 -38.96 66.61
N LYS A 94 44.55 -39.81 66.75
CA LYS A 94 43.64 -40.19 65.67
C LYS A 94 42.71 -39.03 65.28
N THR A 95 41.94 -38.51 66.22
CA THR A 95 41.00 -37.39 66.01
C THR A 95 41.71 -36.12 65.51
N ARG A 96 42.95 -35.84 65.96
CA ARG A 96 43.77 -34.76 65.42
C ARG A 96 44.12 -34.94 63.93
N LYS A 97 44.40 -36.17 63.47
CA LYS A 97 44.61 -36.45 62.04
C LYS A 97 43.33 -36.24 61.25
N GLU A 98 42.22 -36.82 61.72
CA GLU A 98 40.91 -36.69 61.10
C GLU A 98 40.47 -35.20 60.97
N LEU A 99 40.79 -34.37 61.97
CA LEU A 99 40.52 -32.93 61.93
C LEU A 99 41.38 -32.20 60.88
N GLU A 100 42.67 -32.50 60.76
CA GLU A 100 43.51 -31.92 59.71
C GLU A 100 43.12 -32.42 58.31
N ASP A 101 42.71 -33.69 58.16
CA ASP A 101 42.18 -34.24 56.91
C ASP A 101 40.87 -33.56 56.47
N VAL A 102 39.94 -33.34 57.41
CA VAL A 102 38.69 -32.59 57.16
C VAL A 102 39.00 -31.13 56.81
N LYS A 103 39.95 -30.50 57.49
CA LYS A 103 40.42 -29.13 57.24
C LYS A 103 41.13 -28.98 55.90
N ALA A 104 41.85 -30.01 55.42
CA ALA A 104 42.39 -30.08 54.08
C ALA A 104 41.29 -30.19 53.02
N LYS A 105 40.35 -31.14 53.20
CA LYS A 105 39.18 -31.32 52.32
C LYS A 105 38.31 -30.06 52.23
N LEU A 106 38.12 -29.34 53.34
CA LEU A 106 37.40 -28.07 53.39
C LEU A 106 38.10 -26.96 52.58
N LYS A 107 39.43 -26.85 52.67
CA LYS A 107 40.21 -25.90 51.85
C LYS A 107 40.08 -26.22 50.36
N GLU A 108 40.17 -27.50 50.01
CA GLU A 108 40.03 -27.96 48.63
C GLU A 108 38.61 -27.70 48.09
N GLN A 109 37.57 -28.02 48.86
CA GLN A 109 36.18 -27.73 48.49
C GLN A 109 35.93 -26.23 48.31
N ARG A 110 36.51 -25.36 49.15
CA ARG A 110 36.44 -23.90 48.95
C ARG A 110 37.07 -23.49 47.64
N ALA A 111 38.33 -23.86 47.37
CA ALA A 111 39.00 -23.54 46.12
C ALA A 111 38.24 -24.05 44.88
N ARG A 112 37.64 -25.24 44.95
CA ARG A 112 36.77 -25.79 43.89
C ARG A 112 35.48 -24.98 43.73
N ASN A 113 34.84 -24.55 44.82
CA ASN A 113 33.63 -23.73 44.78
C ASN A 113 33.91 -22.31 44.26
N ASP A 114 35.00 -21.68 44.71
CA ASP A 114 35.42 -20.35 44.27
C ASP A 114 35.68 -20.35 42.74
N ALA A 115 36.33 -21.40 42.22
CA ALA A 115 36.52 -21.60 40.79
C ALA A 115 35.20 -21.84 40.03
N ALA A 116 34.29 -22.65 40.59
CA ALA A 116 32.97 -22.90 40.00
C ALA A 116 32.07 -21.65 40.00
N GLU A 117 32.17 -20.80 41.03
CA GLU A 117 31.49 -19.51 41.08
C GLU A 117 32.04 -18.53 40.04
N MET A 118 33.37 -18.46 39.87
CA MET A 118 33.98 -17.61 38.84
C MET A 118 33.54 -18.05 37.43
N ALA A 119 33.64 -19.34 37.10
CA ALA A 119 33.12 -19.89 35.84
C ALA A 119 31.62 -19.62 35.66
N SER A 120 30.82 -19.70 36.74
CA SER A 120 29.39 -19.37 36.70
C SER A 120 29.11 -17.88 36.47
N ARG A 121 29.97 -16.98 36.93
CA ARG A 121 29.87 -15.52 36.69
C ARG A 121 30.25 -15.20 35.25
N GLU A 122 31.30 -15.81 34.72
CA GLU A 122 31.72 -15.69 33.33
C GLU A 122 30.66 -16.22 32.36
N LEU A 123 30.07 -17.39 32.63
CA LEU A 123 28.98 -17.96 31.83
C LEU A 123 27.71 -17.09 31.86
N ARG A 124 27.39 -16.42 32.98
CA ARG A 124 26.30 -15.43 33.01
C ARG A 124 26.61 -14.23 32.13
N ALA A 125 27.83 -13.70 32.20
CA ALA A 125 28.24 -12.55 31.39
C ALA A 125 28.22 -12.85 29.89
N THR A 126 28.64 -14.05 29.45
CA THR A 126 28.56 -14.44 28.03
C THR A 126 27.13 -14.65 27.57
N VAL A 127 26.27 -15.28 28.39
CA VAL A 127 24.83 -15.44 28.10
C VAL A 127 24.12 -14.09 28.06
N GLU A 128 24.44 -13.13 28.92
CA GLU A 128 23.91 -11.76 28.84
C GLU A 128 24.31 -11.04 27.55
N LEU A 129 25.56 -11.17 27.11
CA LEU A 129 26.04 -10.59 25.85
C LEU A 129 25.35 -11.26 24.65
N GLN A 130 25.21 -12.58 24.64
CA GLN A 130 24.48 -13.33 23.61
C GLN A 130 23.00 -12.93 23.55
N ASN A 131 22.34 -12.78 24.70
CA ASN A 131 20.94 -12.33 24.76
C ASN A 131 20.77 -10.90 24.22
N ARG A 132 21.70 -9.98 24.54
CA ARG A 132 21.71 -8.63 23.95
C ARG A 132 21.89 -8.68 22.43
N GLU A 133 22.75 -9.57 21.92
CA GLU A 133 22.96 -9.72 20.48
C GLU A 133 21.76 -10.35 19.76
N ILE A 134 21.13 -11.37 20.34
CA ILE A 134 19.88 -11.96 19.82
C ILE A 134 18.78 -10.91 19.72
N LEU A 135 18.68 -10.00 20.70
CA LEU A 135 17.72 -8.89 20.64
C LEU A 135 18.07 -7.86 19.56
N ARG A 136 19.36 -7.51 19.39
CA ARG A 136 19.82 -6.63 18.30
C ARG A 136 19.55 -7.23 16.92
N SER A 137 19.94 -8.49 16.71
CA SER A 137 19.68 -9.24 15.46
C SER A 137 18.18 -9.29 15.13
N ARG A 138 17.31 -9.59 16.11
CA ARG A 138 15.85 -9.59 15.89
C ARG A 138 15.29 -8.23 15.51
N ALA A 139 15.77 -7.15 16.11
CA ALA A 139 15.38 -5.79 15.72
C ALA A 139 15.83 -5.48 14.27
N LEU A 140 17.09 -5.77 13.93
CA LEU A 140 17.63 -5.57 12.59
C LEU A 140 16.88 -6.40 11.52
N HIS A 141 16.45 -7.63 11.83
CA HIS A 141 15.61 -8.41 10.92
C HIS A 141 14.23 -7.77 10.72
N PHE A 142 13.57 -7.32 11.78
CA PHE A 142 12.27 -6.63 11.66
C PHE A 142 12.36 -5.32 10.86
N ASP A 143 13.45 -4.56 11.04
CA ASP A 143 13.74 -3.36 10.26
C ASP A 143 13.99 -3.72 8.79
N LEU A 144 14.80 -4.75 8.50
CA LEU A 144 15.07 -5.24 7.14
C LEU A 144 13.80 -5.68 6.42
N ASP A 145 12.99 -6.57 7.02
CA ASP A 145 11.71 -7.03 6.45
C ASP A 145 10.79 -5.84 6.11
N THR A 146 10.88 -4.75 6.89
CA THR A 146 10.09 -3.52 6.70
C THR A 146 10.66 -2.65 5.58
N ARG A 147 11.99 -2.50 5.49
CA ARG A 147 12.64 -1.84 4.35
C ARG A 147 12.44 -2.59 3.04
N GLU A 148 12.39 -3.91 3.06
CA GLU A 148 12.09 -4.72 1.86
C GLU A 148 10.66 -4.48 1.36
N ARG A 149 9.68 -4.35 2.28
CA ARG A 149 8.30 -3.95 1.94
C ARG A 149 8.24 -2.53 1.36
N GLU A 150 8.82 -1.54 2.04
CA GLU A 150 8.91 -0.15 1.53
C GLU A 150 9.57 -0.07 0.15
N LEU A 151 10.61 -0.87 -0.09
CA LEU A 151 11.36 -0.91 -1.35
C LEU A 151 10.59 -1.63 -2.47
N ALA A 152 9.77 -2.64 -2.13
CA ALA A 152 8.84 -3.26 -3.07
C ALA A 152 7.71 -2.29 -3.48
N GLU A 153 7.11 -1.61 -2.50
CA GLU A 153 6.10 -0.56 -2.75
C GLU A 153 6.67 0.55 -3.63
N SER A 154 7.84 1.08 -3.28
CA SER A 154 8.56 2.10 -4.06
C SER A 154 8.86 1.68 -5.50
N LYS A 155 9.22 0.41 -5.74
CA LYS A 155 9.35 -0.16 -7.10
C LYS A 155 8.03 -0.13 -7.86
N THR A 156 6.90 -0.52 -7.25
CA THR A 156 5.60 -0.49 -7.93
C THR A 156 5.14 0.94 -8.25
N VAL A 157 5.39 1.90 -7.36
CA VAL A 157 5.13 3.33 -7.61
C VAL A 157 6.01 3.85 -8.75
N THR A 158 7.29 3.47 -8.79
CA THR A 158 8.22 3.84 -9.87
C THR A 158 7.71 3.31 -11.21
N GLN A 159 7.40 2.02 -11.32
CA GLN A 159 6.81 1.40 -12.52
C GLN A 159 5.50 2.06 -12.96
N ALA A 160 4.63 2.43 -12.02
CA ALA A 160 3.40 3.16 -12.33
C ALA A 160 3.67 4.57 -12.88
N THR A 161 4.66 5.29 -12.34
CA THR A 161 5.06 6.60 -12.88
C THR A 161 5.73 6.50 -14.25
N GLU A 162 6.53 5.46 -14.49
CA GLU A 162 7.12 5.17 -15.81
C GLU A 162 6.04 4.87 -16.86
N ALA A 163 5.04 4.03 -16.53
CA ALA A 163 3.91 3.75 -17.40
C ALA A 163 3.09 5.01 -17.74
N VAL A 164 2.83 5.87 -16.74
CA VAL A 164 2.17 7.17 -16.95
C VAL A 164 3.02 8.11 -17.81
N LEU A 165 4.35 8.08 -17.69
CA LEU A 165 5.26 8.87 -18.54
C LEU A 165 5.27 8.36 -19.99
N VAL A 166 5.19 7.04 -20.22
CA VAL A 166 5.05 6.47 -21.57
C VAL A 166 3.73 6.91 -22.21
N LEU A 167 2.60 6.75 -21.50
CA LEU A 167 1.28 7.17 -21.98
C LEU A 167 1.22 8.69 -22.26
N LYS A 168 1.85 9.52 -21.42
CA LYS A 168 1.95 10.97 -21.66
C LYS A 168 2.80 11.30 -22.89
N LYS A 169 3.94 10.63 -23.10
CA LYS A 169 4.76 10.80 -24.32
C LYS A 169 3.97 10.43 -25.56
N GLN A 170 3.25 9.32 -25.53
CA GLN A 170 2.39 8.90 -26.64
C GLN A 170 1.30 9.93 -26.94
N ARG A 171 0.56 10.40 -25.92
CA ARG A 171 -0.49 11.42 -26.15
C ARG A 171 0.08 12.75 -26.65
N VAL A 172 1.33 13.11 -26.30
CA VAL A 172 2.02 14.28 -26.89
C VAL A 172 2.32 14.04 -28.38
N SER A 173 2.84 12.87 -28.77
CA SER A 173 3.06 12.57 -30.20
C SER A 173 1.75 12.51 -31.00
N ASP A 174 0.65 12.02 -30.41
CA ASP A 174 -0.67 12.02 -31.04
C ASP A 174 -1.17 13.45 -31.25
N LEU A 175 -1.08 14.31 -30.21
CA LEU A 175 -1.44 15.73 -30.29
C LEU A 175 -0.57 16.50 -31.29
N GLU A 176 0.72 16.17 -31.40
CA GLU A 176 1.57 16.74 -32.44
C GLU A 176 1.18 16.32 -33.85
N ALA A 177 0.68 15.09 -34.04
CA ALA A 177 0.16 14.62 -35.32
C ALA A 177 -1.19 15.30 -35.65
N GLU A 178 -2.11 15.37 -34.69
CA GLU A 178 -3.37 16.14 -34.79
C GLU A 178 -3.10 17.60 -35.19
N LEU A 179 -2.16 18.28 -34.52
CA LEU A 179 -1.78 19.66 -34.83
C LEU A 179 -1.09 19.82 -36.20
N LYS A 180 -0.34 18.82 -36.68
CA LYS A 180 0.24 18.82 -38.03
C LYS A 180 -0.87 18.67 -39.09
N ALA A 181 -1.82 17.75 -38.89
CA ALA A 181 -2.96 17.55 -39.78
C ALA A 181 -3.83 18.82 -39.90
N VAL A 182 -4.23 19.43 -38.77
CA VAL A 182 -5.00 20.68 -38.76
C VAL A 182 -4.25 21.82 -39.46
N ARG A 183 -2.91 21.92 -39.33
CA ARG A 183 -2.12 22.91 -40.06
C ARG A 183 -2.12 22.68 -41.58
N THR A 184 -2.05 21.43 -42.03
CA THR A 184 -2.15 21.11 -43.46
C THR A 184 -3.55 21.34 -44.02
N GLU A 185 -4.61 21.09 -43.25
CA GLU A 185 -5.99 21.42 -43.63
C GLU A 185 -6.21 22.93 -43.70
N MET A 186 -5.69 23.70 -42.74
CA MET A 186 -5.74 25.17 -42.76
C MET A 186 -5.03 25.74 -43.99
N ALA A 187 -3.80 25.30 -44.29
CA ALA A 187 -3.08 25.74 -45.49
C ALA A 187 -3.83 25.40 -46.79
N ALA A 188 -4.35 24.17 -46.92
CA ALA A 188 -5.13 23.78 -48.09
C ALA A 188 -6.47 24.54 -48.22
N ASN A 189 -7.04 25.04 -47.12
CA ASN A 189 -8.20 25.92 -47.15
C ASN A 189 -7.81 27.38 -47.45
N GLU A 190 -6.66 27.87 -46.99
CA GLU A 190 -6.12 29.17 -47.38
C GLU A 190 -5.82 29.24 -48.88
N ASP A 191 -5.22 28.18 -49.45
CA ASP A 191 -5.02 28.03 -50.91
C ASP A 191 -6.35 28.05 -51.69
N ARG A 192 -7.39 27.37 -51.17
CA ARG A 192 -8.74 27.40 -51.77
C ARG A 192 -9.37 28.78 -51.70
N PHE A 193 -9.35 29.45 -50.54
CA PHE A 193 -9.87 30.81 -50.43
C PHE A 193 -9.12 31.81 -51.31
N ALA A 194 -7.82 31.60 -51.57
CA ALA A 194 -7.07 32.37 -52.55
C ALA A 194 -7.52 32.10 -54.00
N ALA A 195 -7.80 30.85 -54.36
CA ALA A 195 -8.35 30.47 -55.66
C ALA A 195 -9.78 31.02 -55.86
N ASP A 196 -10.70 30.78 -54.92
CA ASP A 196 -12.08 31.28 -54.93
C ASP A 196 -12.10 32.82 -55.11
N LYS A 197 -11.18 33.52 -54.43
CA LYS A 197 -11.03 34.98 -54.55
C LYS A 197 -10.55 35.39 -55.95
N ALA A 198 -9.57 34.68 -56.52
CA ALA A 198 -9.07 34.97 -57.86
C ALA A 198 -10.14 34.69 -58.94
N GLU A 199 -10.93 33.62 -58.80
CA GLU A 199 -12.08 33.35 -59.65
C GLU A 199 -13.16 34.42 -59.52
N HIS A 200 -13.50 34.84 -58.29
CA HIS A 200 -14.44 35.95 -58.06
C HIS A 200 -13.95 37.28 -58.64
N GLU A 201 -12.65 37.60 -58.54
CA GLU A 201 -12.07 38.80 -59.18
C GLU A 201 -12.08 38.70 -60.71
N SER A 202 -11.84 37.51 -61.28
CA SER A 202 -11.95 37.22 -62.71
C SER A 202 -13.39 37.37 -63.23
N LEU A 203 -14.37 36.74 -62.56
CA LEU A 203 -15.79 36.89 -62.87
C LEU A 203 -16.25 38.35 -62.77
N ARG A 204 -15.79 39.09 -61.75
CA ARG A 204 -16.09 40.53 -61.60
C ARG A 204 -15.51 41.39 -62.73
N LEU A 205 -14.38 41.00 -63.32
CA LEU A 205 -13.87 41.65 -64.53
C LEU A 205 -14.70 41.27 -65.76
N GLN A 206 -15.07 40.00 -65.93
CA GLN A 206 -15.95 39.55 -67.02
C GLN A 206 -17.32 40.25 -66.98
N PHE A 207 -17.93 40.39 -65.79
CA PHE A 207 -19.17 41.16 -65.63
C PHE A 207 -19.01 42.62 -66.06
N ARG A 208 -17.90 43.28 -65.72
CA ARG A 208 -17.62 44.66 -66.18
C ARG A 208 -17.40 44.76 -67.68
N THR A 209 -16.78 43.76 -68.30
CA THR A 209 -16.64 43.69 -69.76
C THR A 209 -18.02 43.53 -70.40
N LEU A 210 -18.87 42.65 -69.87
CA LEU A 210 -20.25 42.47 -70.36
C LEU A 210 -21.14 43.70 -70.10
N GLU A 211 -20.94 44.43 -69.00
CA GLU A 211 -21.60 45.72 -68.73
C GLU A 211 -21.17 46.78 -69.77
N ALA A 212 -19.89 46.82 -70.15
CA ALA A 212 -19.38 47.70 -71.19
C ALA A 212 -19.85 47.29 -72.60
N GLU A 213 -19.75 46.01 -72.97
CA GLU A 213 -20.27 45.47 -74.23
C GLU A 213 -21.79 45.69 -74.35
N HIS A 214 -22.54 45.62 -73.25
CA HIS A 214 -23.96 45.95 -73.23
C HIS A 214 -24.19 47.45 -73.43
N ALA A 215 -23.40 48.32 -72.80
CA ALA A 215 -23.47 49.77 -73.02
C ALA A 215 -23.15 50.13 -74.48
N ASP A 216 -22.05 49.61 -75.03
CA ASP A 216 -21.66 49.76 -76.44
C ASP A 216 -22.78 49.24 -77.38
N ALA A 217 -23.40 48.10 -77.07
CA ALA A 217 -24.52 47.57 -77.85
C ALA A 217 -25.81 48.43 -77.75
N VAL A 218 -26.05 49.09 -76.62
CA VAL A 218 -27.13 50.06 -76.44
C VAL A 218 -26.84 51.34 -77.22
N ASP A 219 -25.61 51.85 -77.18
CA ASP A 219 -25.21 53.05 -77.92
C ASP A 219 -25.17 52.79 -79.44
N ILE A 220 -24.79 51.58 -79.89
CA ILE A 220 -24.94 51.16 -81.29
C ILE A 220 -26.42 51.05 -81.68
N ALA A 221 -27.29 50.51 -80.81
CA ALA A 221 -28.72 50.45 -81.09
C ALA A 221 -29.34 51.86 -81.19
N ASN A 222 -29.03 52.76 -80.25
CA ASN A 222 -29.42 54.17 -80.29
C ASN A 222 -28.87 54.85 -81.56
N GLY A 223 -27.60 54.65 -81.89
CA GLY A 223 -26.95 55.17 -83.09
C GLY A 223 -27.54 54.64 -84.40
N LEU A 224 -28.13 53.44 -84.42
CA LEU A 224 -28.90 52.95 -85.55
C LEU A 224 -30.29 53.61 -85.66
N PHE A 225 -30.92 53.95 -84.52
CA PHE A 225 -32.17 54.72 -84.48
C PHE A 225 -31.99 56.22 -84.76
N GLU A 226 -30.78 56.76 -84.63
CA GLU A 226 -30.44 58.17 -84.94
C GLU A 226 -29.70 58.35 -86.28
N GLY A 227 -28.99 57.31 -86.75
CA GLY A 227 -28.07 57.38 -87.90
C GLY A 227 -28.69 57.12 -89.27
N GLU A 228 -29.82 56.40 -89.34
CA GLU A 228 -30.67 56.39 -90.53
C GLU A 228 -31.77 57.45 -90.39
N ALA A 229 -32.20 58.06 -91.51
CA ALA A 229 -33.35 58.96 -91.54
C ALA A 229 -34.69 58.18 -91.47
N GLY A 230 -34.79 57.26 -90.51
CA GLY A 230 -35.95 56.42 -90.22
C GLY A 230 -36.66 56.88 -88.96
N ASN A 231 -37.99 56.89 -88.99
CA ASN A 231 -38.83 57.36 -87.89
C ASN A 231 -38.47 56.66 -86.56
N THR A 232 -38.45 57.40 -85.45
CA THR A 232 -38.19 56.82 -84.12
C THR A 232 -39.19 55.71 -83.77
N PRO A 233 -38.88 54.79 -82.84
CA PRO A 233 -39.83 53.74 -82.43
C PRO A 233 -41.19 54.30 -81.97
N ALA A 234 -41.20 55.48 -81.35
CA ALA A 234 -42.43 56.18 -80.96
C ALA A 234 -43.24 56.67 -82.17
N GLU A 235 -42.57 57.21 -83.19
CA GLU A 235 -43.20 57.67 -84.45
C GLU A 235 -43.67 56.51 -85.32
N ILE A 236 -42.93 55.39 -85.40
CA ILE A 236 -43.41 54.16 -86.09
C ILE A 236 -44.70 53.65 -85.40
N ILE A 237 -44.73 53.63 -84.07
CA ILE A 237 -45.94 53.26 -83.31
C ILE A 237 -47.07 54.29 -83.52
N GLY A 238 -46.75 55.58 -83.66
CA GLY A 238 -47.71 56.64 -83.96
C GLY A 238 -48.30 56.54 -85.37
N GLN A 239 -47.46 56.37 -86.38
CA GLN A 239 -47.85 56.21 -87.79
C GLN A 239 -48.72 54.97 -88.01
N ASN A 240 -48.39 53.84 -87.39
CA ASN A 240 -49.23 52.65 -87.43
C ASN A 240 -50.61 52.86 -86.79
N LYS A 241 -50.72 53.67 -85.73
CA LYS A 241 -52.02 54.06 -85.14
C LYS A 241 -52.81 55.00 -86.05
N ALA A 242 -52.16 55.99 -86.65
CA ALA A 242 -52.79 56.92 -87.60
C ALA A 242 -53.33 56.19 -88.85
N LEU A 243 -52.53 55.30 -89.44
CA LEU A 243 -52.95 54.44 -90.56
C LEU A 243 -54.11 53.52 -90.17
N ALA A 244 -54.11 52.99 -88.94
CA ALA A 244 -55.23 52.18 -88.45
C ALA A 244 -56.53 52.98 -88.28
N GLN A 245 -56.45 54.27 -87.89
CA GLN A 245 -57.63 55.16 -87.86
C GLN A 245 -58.14 55.49 -89.27
N GLN A 246 -57.25 55.88 -90.20
CA GLN A 246 -57.62 56.17 -91.59
C GLN A 246 -58.27 54.96 -92.28
N LEU A 247 -57.76 53.74 -92.05
CA LEU A 247 -58.36 52.51 -92.55
C LEU A 247 -59.72 52.17 -91.90
N TRP A 248 -60.04 52.75 -90.73
CA TRP A 248 -61.33 52.59 -90.08
C TRP A 248 -62.35 53.61 -90.61
N GLU A 249 -61.93 54.86 -90.80
CA GLU A 249 -62.73 55.93 -91.42
C GLU A 249 -63.12 55.57 -92.86
N VAL A 250 -62.16 55.16 -93.69
CA VAL A 250 -62.40 54.72 -95.08
C VAL A 250 -63.33 53.49 -95.14
N ARG A 251 -63.34 52.62 -94.11
CA ARG A 251 -64.32 51.52 -94.02
C ARG A 251 -65.72 52.02 -93.70
N ALA A 252 -65.87 52.92 -92.73
CA ALA A 252 -67.15 53.53 -92.40
C ALA A 252 -67.74 54.32 -93.59
N GLU A 253 -66.91 55.03 -94.35
CA GLU A 253 -67.32 55.71 -95.58
C GLU A 253 -67.76 54.73 -96.67
N ASN A 254 -67.03 53.63 -96.89
CA ASN A 254 -67.44 52.58 -97.83
C ASN A 254 -68.74 51.89 -97.40
N GLU A 255 -68.95 51.62 -96.11
CA GLU A 255 -70.21 51.08 -95.59
C GLU A 255 -71.38 52.06 -95.78
N ALA A 256 -71.15 53.36 -95.57
CA ALA A 256 -72.15 54.41 -95.83
C ALA A 256 -72.51 54.53 -97.33
N LEU A 257 -71.51 54.49 -98.22
CA LEU A 257 -71.73 54.49 -99.68
C LEU A 257 -72.47 53.23 -100.14
N VAL A 258 -72.11 52.05 -99.62
CA VAL A 258 -72.82 50.79 -99.89
C VAL A 258 -74.25 50.82 -99.35
N ALA A 259 -74.51 51.48 -98.22
CA ALA A 259 -75.86 51.70 -97.70
C ALA A 259 -76.68 52.63 -98.59
N GLN A 260 -76.11 53.75 -99.07
CA GLN A 260 -76.77 54.65 -100.02
C GLN A 260 -77.09 53.95 -101.35
N LEU A 261 -76.14 53.19 -101.92
CA LEU A 261 -76.36 52.43 -103.15
C LEU A 261 -77.46 51.37 -103.00
N LYS A 262 -77.56 50.71 -101.84
CA LYS A 262 -78.64 49.75 -101.53
C LYS A 262 -80.00 50.42 -101.32
N ALA A 263 -80.04 51.67 -100.86
CA ALA A 263 -81.28 52.45 -100.72
C ALA A 263 -81.74 53.08 -102.05
N GLY A 264 -80.82 53.28 -103.01
CA GLY A 264 -81.07 54.01 -104.26
C GLY A 264 -81.83 53.27 -105.37
N GLY A 265 -82.16 51.99 -105.19
CA GLY A 265 -83.09 51.28 -106.10
C GLY A 265 -82.55 50.97 -107.50
N ILE A 266 -81.24 50.77 -107.66
CA ILE A 266 -80.60 50.38 -108.93
C ILE A 266 -79.99 48.98 -108.82
N GLY A 267 -80.41 48.07 -109.70
CA GLY A 267 -79.66 46.84 -110.01
C GLY A 267 -78.54 47.14 -111.02
N SER A 268 -77.54 46.28 -111.21
CA SER A 268 -77.53 44.84 -110.92
C SER A 268 -76.11 44.27 -110.74
N GLU A 269 -76.03 43.02 -110.28
CA GLU A 269 -75.08 41.98 -110.68
C GLU A 269 -73.56 42.28 -110.78
N GLY A 270 -72.81 41.65 -109.86
CA GLY A 270 -71.77 40.69 -110.27
C GLY A 270 -70.30 41.10 -110.13
N LEU A 271 -69.43 40.08 -110.27
CA LEU A 271 -67.95 40.14 -110.28
C LEU A 271 -67.35 40.70 -108.97
N ALA A 272 -66.85 39.88 -108.03
CA ALA A 272 -66.46 38.47 -108.07
C ALA A 272 -65.27 38.16 -109.01
N GLN A 273 -64.10 38.73 -108.67
CA GLN A 273 -62.76 38.16 -108.84
C GLN A 273 -62.00 38.44 -107.52
N ASP A 274 -61.29 37.53 -106.87
CA ASP A 274 -60.91 36.16 -107.24
C ASP A 274 -60.06 36.04 -108.51
N VAL A 275 -58.75 36.22 -108.35
CA VAL A 275 -57.79 35.11 -108.53
C VAL A 275 -56.52 35.37 -107.67
N PRO A 276 -55.92 34.34 -107.05
CA PRO A 276 -54.74 34.46 -106.17
C PRO A 276 -53.45 34.00 -106.89
N VAL A 277 -52.32 33.90 -106.16
CA VAL A 277 -51.36 32.75 -106.26
C VAL A 277 -50.28 32.82 -105.16
N GLY A 278 -49.83 31.66 -104.66
CA GLY A 278 -48.62 31.50 -103.83
C GLY A 278 -48.77 31.96 -102.37
N LEU A 279 -49.07 31.12 -101.38
CA LEU A 279 -49.11 29.64 -101.32
C LEU A 279 -47.73 28.94 -101.44
N LYS A 280 -46.95 28.98 -100.36
CA LYS A 280 -46.21 27.80 -99.88
C LYS A 280 -46.38 27.61 -98.37
N ARG A 281 -47.21 26.62 -97.99
CA ARG A 281 -47.31 26.10 -96.62
C ARG A 281 -46.16 25.14 -96.32
N LYS A 282 -45.57 25.27 -95.13
CA LYS A 282 -45.29 24.22 -94.12
C LYS A 282 -45.27 24.95 -92.77
N GLN A 283 -46.01 24.63 -91.68
CA GLN A 283 -46.71 23.41 -91.26
C GLN A 283 -45.80 22.17 -91.30
N GLY A 284 -45.30 21.61 -90.19
CA GLY A 284 -45.65 21.71 -88.75
C GLY A 284 -45.88 20.28 -88.21
N PRO A 285 -46.52 20.06 -87.04
CA PRO A 285 -46.59 20.86 -85.80
C PRO A 285 -45.59 20.22 -84.78
N ASP A 286 -45.76 19.88 -83.48
CA ASP A 286 -46.54 20.22 -82.24
C ASP A 286 -45.56 19.85 -81.05
N LYS A 287 -45.70 20.11 -79.73
CA LYS A 287 -46.78 20.22 -78.71
C LYS A 287 -47.38 18.92 -78.14
N THR A 288 -46.67 18.29 -77.20
CA THR A 288 -47.23 17.67 -75.98
C THR A 288 -46.27 17.86 -74.80
N SER A 289 -46.63 18.08 -73.53
CA SER A 289 -47.74 18.74 -72.80
C SER A 289 -47.91 18.01 -71.45
N HIS A 290 -47.62 18.69 -70.33
CA HIS A 290 -48.14 18.38 -68.96
C HIS A 290 -47.81 16.99 -68.35
N ALA A 291 -47.88 16.76 -67.02
CA ALA A 291 -47.76 17.61 -65.82
C ALA A 291 -47.64 16.69 -64.57
N ALA A 292 -47.65 17.27 -63.36
CA ALA A 292 -47.56 16.66 -62.03
C ALA A 292 -46.16 16.08 -61.68
N ALA A 293 -45.54 16.27 -60.50
CA ALA A 293 -45.87 16.79 -59.16
C ALA A 293 -46.02 15.73 -58.05
N GLU A 294 -44.94 15.54 -57.28
CA GLU A 294 -44.87 15.10 -55.88
C GLU A 294 -43.65 15.84 -55.27
N SER A 295 -43.64 16.51 -54.10
CA SER A 295 -44.51 16.55 -52.91
C SER A 295 -44.10 15.66 -51.72
N ALA A 296 -42.83 15.70 -51.35
CA ALA A 296 -42.35 15.53 -49.96
C ALA A 296 -41.21 16.56 -49.74
N GLY A 297 -41.00 17.17 -48.57
CA GLY A 297 -41.35 16.75 -47.20
C GLY A 297 -40.18 15.97 -46.60
N ASP A 298 -39.54 16.37 -45.49
CA ASP A 298 -39.99 17.21 -44.37
C ASP A 298 -38.80 17.97 -43.71
N GLU A 299 -39.09 18.91 -42.81
CA GLU A 299 -38.08 19.56 -41.96
C GLU A 299 -37.64 18.69 -40.78
N SER A 300 -36.41 18.88 -40.26
CA SER A 300 -36.05 18.41 -38.90
C SER A 300 -34.92 19.21 -38.26
N ARG A 301 -35.22 20.46 -37.91
CA ARG A 301 -34.31 21.38 -37.21
C ARG A 301 -34.39 21.22 -35.67
N ALA A 302 -33.92 20.09 -35.14
CA ALA A 302 -34.02 19.76 -33.71
C ALA A 302 -32.72 20.02 -32.91
N GLY A 303 -32.48 21.27 -32.50
CA GLY A 303 -31.33 21.60 -31.64
C GLY A 303 -31.60 21.44 -30.14
N LYS A 304 -30.65 20.88 -29.37
CA LYS A 304 -30.64 20.98 -27.89
C LYS A 304 -29.22 21.00 -27.28
N ARG A 305 -28.76 22.19 -26.88
CA ARG A 305 -27.69 22.35 -25.90
C ARG A 305 -28.22 21.98 -24.50
N ARG A 306 -27.47 21.22 -23.69
CA ARG A 306 -26.93 21.70 -22.39
C ARG A 306 -26.26 20.63 -21.49
N ARG A 307 -25.09 21.04 -20.97
CA ARG A 307 -24.50 20.82 -19.62
C ARG A 307 -24.21 19.41 -19.10
N ALA A 308 -23.01 19.30 -18.53
CA ALA A 308 -22.56 18.22 -17.65
C ALA A 308 -23.15 18.28 -16.22
N LYS A 309 -23.14 17.11 -15.58
CA LYS A 309 -22.85 16.86 -14.15
C LYS A 309 -21.84 15.69 -14.17
N ALA A 310 -20.66 15.80 -13.56
CA ALA A 310 -20.39 15.69 -12.12
C ALA A 310 -20.68 14.27 -11.58
N ALA A 311 -19.67 13.66 -10.96
CA ALA A 311 -19.69 12.28 -10.46
C ALA A 311 -20.62 12.07 -9.25
N PRO A 312 -20.77 10.81 -8.82
CA PRO A 312 -20.18 10.45 -7.51
C PRO A 312 -19.39 9.12 -7.53
N ALA A 313 -18.71 8.86 -6.39
CA ALA A 313 -17.74 7.79 -6.13
C ALA A 313 -16.38 8.02 -6.80
#